data_AF-A0A7M5XLS7-F1
#
_entry.id   AF-A0A7M5XLS7-F1
#
_cell.length_a   1.000
_cell.length_b   1.000
_cell.length_c   1.000
_cell.angle_alpha   90.00
_cell.angle_beta   90.00
_cell.angle_gamma   90.00
#
_symmetry.space_group_name_H-M   'P 1'
#
loop_
_entity.id
_entity.type
_entity.pdbx_description
1 polymer ?
#
loop_
_entity_poly.entity_id
_entity_poly.type
_entity_poly.pdbx_seq_one_letter_code
_entity_poly.pdbx_strand_id
1 'polypeptide(L)'
;LNHLQELSLQPRLTQDRCLYLIQKIPQILLIDTKSNLTEKIKNLQTLGFNDQQIFELVMKHPAILTYSVDNVKAKVTFISEKANGRLALLVKFPRVFTSSLVRLEERYHYLLQEGFLTEKSRFTENKLRALVLTKDSDFVYRVTNGRMKDYRQFQKDFQTDNKFDDFNEGEEEEINDQFDFDDKEDIEISR
;
A
#
# COMPACT_ATOMS: atom_id res chain seq x y z
N LEU A 1 26.66 -1.86 -2.59
CA LEU A 1 26.91 -1.51 -1.15
C LEU A 1 27.21 -0.02 -0.97
N ASN A 2 28.25 0.55 -1.60
CA ASN A 2 28.57 1.98 -1.46
C ASN A 2 27.41 2.91 -1.91
N HIS A 3 26.70 2.58 -2.99
CA HIS A 3 25.60 3.40 -3.49
C HIS A 3 24.38 3.46 -2.54
N LEU A 4 24.03 2.35 -1.89
CA LEU A 4 22.98 2.31 -0.86
C LEU A 4 23.32 3.18 0.36
N GLN A 5 24.60 3.25 0.76
CA GLN A 5 25.06 4.10 1.87
C GLN A 5 25.10 5.60 1.52
N GLU A 6 25.03 5.92 0.23
CA GLU A 6 25.00 7.29 -0.30
C GLU A 6 23.59 7.80 -0.60
N LEU A 7 22.56 6.98 -0.34
CA LEU A 7 21.17 7.43 -0.46
C LEU A 7 20.92 8.58 0.52
N SER A 8 20.20 9.60 0.04
CA SER A 8 19.75 10.75 0.83
C SER A 8 18.64 10.39 1.81
N LEU A 9 18.87 9.39 2.67
CA LEU A 9 17.97 8.94 3.73
C LEU A 9 18.50 9.39 5.09
N GLN A 10 17.58 9.74 5.98
CA GLN A 10 17.89 10.05 7.38
C GLN A 10 17.08 9.16 8.33
N PRO A 11 17.74 8.49 9.30
CA PRO A 11 19.19 8.42 9.49
C PRO A 11 19.88 7.67 8.33
N ARG A 12 21.20 7.91 8.17
CA ARG A 12 22.01 7.25 7.13
C ARG A 12 21.97 5.73 7.30
N LEU A 13 21.89 5.01 6.19
CA LEU A 13 21.96 3.55 6.20
C LEU A 13 23.36 3.08 6.64
N THR A 14 23.41 2.29 7.72
CA THR A 14 24.62 1.58 8.14
C THR A 14 24.88 0.38 7.23
N GLN A 15 26.09 -0.17 7.27
CA GLN A 15 26.44 -1.37 6.51
C GLN A 15 25.47 -2.53 6.77
N ASP A 16 25.13 -2.79 8.04
CA ASP A 16 24.18 -3.85 8.42
C ASP A 16 22.78 -3.63 7.83
N ARG A 17 22.31 -2.38 7.76
CA ARG A 17 21.02 -2.05 7.14
C ARG A 17 21.07 -2.22 5.63
N CYS A 18 22.18 -1.89 4.98
CA CYS A 18 22.36 -2.19 3.55
C CYS A 18 22.35 -3.70 3.30
N LEU A 19 23.03 -4.49 4.14
CA LEU A 19 23.01 -5.95 4.03
C LEU A 19 21.61 -6.52 4.25
N TYR A 20 20.86 -5.98 5.23
CA TYR A 20 19.46 -6.32 5.44
C TYR A 20 18.61 -6.05 4.20
N LEU A 21 18.76 -4.88 3.56
CA LEU A 21 18.02 -4.54 2.33
C LEU A 21 18.34 -5.53 1.19
N ILE A 22 19.62 -5.84 0.98
CA ILE A 22 20.06 -6.78 -0.05
C ILE A 22 19.54 -8.19 0.24
N GLN A 23 19.54 -8.61 1.50
CA GLN A 23 19.05 -9.93 1.89
C GLN A 23 17.54 -10.05 1.67
N LYS A 24 16.77 -8.99 1.97
CA LYS A 24 15.32 -9.00 1.76
C LYS A 24 14.95 -8.88 0.29
N ILE A 25 15.72 -8.12 -0.47
CA ILE A 25 15.43 -7.78 -1.86
C ILE A 25 16.73 -7.82 -2.66
N PRO A 26 17.20 -9.01 -3.06
CA PRO A 26 18.43 -9.14 -3.84
C PRO A 26 18.38 -8.37 -5.15
N GLN A 27 17.18 -8.25 -5.75
CA GLN A 27 16.94 -7.48 -6.96
C GLN A 27 17.20 -5.98 -6.81
N ILE A 28 17.33 -5.47 -5.57
CA ILE A 28 17.73 -4.08 -5.34
C ILE A 28 19.09 -3.80 -5.99
N LEU A 29 19.98 -4.80 -6.08
CA LEU A 29 21.29 -4.68 -6.73
C LEU A 29 21.21 -4.50 -8.24
N LEU A 30 20.11 -4.92 -8.88
CA LEU A 30 19.88 -4.75 -10.31
C LEU A 30 19.36 -3.33 -10.63
N ILE A 31 18.63 -2.74 -9.68
CA ILE A 31 18.13 -1.36 -9.76
C ILE A 31 19.05 -0.34 -9.05
N ASP A 32 20.12 -0.79 -8.39
CA ASP A 32 21.12 0.00 -7.62
C ASP A 32 22.01 0.89 -8.50
N THR A 33 21.42 1.56 -9.48
CA THR A 33 22.01 2.79 -9.98
C THR A 33 21.67 3.89 -8.98
N LYS A 34 22.70 4.61 -8.52
CA LYS A 34 22.56 5.73 -7.57
C LYS A 34 21.43 6.70 -7.97
N SER A 35 21.28 6.96 -9.28
CA SER A 35 20.23 7.83 -9.82
C SER A 35 18.82 7.30 -9.55
N ASN A 36 18.56 6.02 -9.83
CA ASN A 36 17.21 5.45 -9.74
C ASN A 36 16.73 5.38 -8.29
N LEU A 37 17.55 4.83 -7.38
CA LEU A 37 17.16 4.76 -5.96
C LEU A 37 17.02 6.15 -5.32
N THR A 38 17.87 7.11 -5.67
CA THR A 38 17.73 8.50 -5.19
C THR A 38 16.43 9.13 -5.70
N GLU A 39 16.05 8.85 -6.94
CA GLU A 39 14.78 9.30 -7.51
C GLU A 39 13.58 8.68 -6.81
N LYS A 40 13.61 7.38 -6.47
CA LYS A 40 12.56 6.72 -5.67
C LYS A 40 12.38 7.41 -4.31
N ILE A 41 13.48 7.72 -3.61
CA ILE A 41 13.42 8.45 -2.33
C ILE A 41 12.85 9.86 -2.51
N LYS A 42 13.30 10.60 -3.53
CA LYS A 42 12.75 11.94 -3.83
C LYS A 42 11.26 11.90 -4.14
N ASN A 43 10.79 10.89 -4.87
CA ASN A 43 9.36 10.74 -5.15
C ASN A 43 8.57 10.56 -3.85
N LEU A 44 9.04 9.75 -2.90
CA LEU A 44 8.39 9.62 -1.59
C LEU A 44 8.38 10.97 -0.82
N GLN A 45 9.44 11.78 -0.93
CA GLN A 45 9.45 13.13 -0.35
C GLN A 45 8.41 14.05 -1.02
N THR A 46 8.30 14.01 -2.35
CA THR A 46 7.29 14.78 -3.11
C THR A 46 5.86 14.36 -2.77
N LEU A 47 5.65 13.10 -2.40
CA LEU A 47 4.37 12.59 -1.88
C LEU A 47 4.10 12.99 -0.41
N GLY A 48 4.99 13.77 0.21
CA GLY A 48 4.81 14.38 1.52
C GLY A 48 5.35 13.57 2.70
N PHE A 49 6.03 12.44 2.45
CA PHE A 49 6.72 11.73 3.52
C PHE A 49 7.96 12.49 3.98
N ASN A 50 8.18 12.58 5.29
CA ASN A 50 9.43 13.09 5.82
C ASN A 50 10.52 11.99 5.84
N ASP A 51 11.78 12.39 5.99
CA ASP A 51 12.92 11.46 5.91
C ASP A 51 12.82 10.29 6.90
N GLN A 52 12.36 10.53 8.13
CA GLN A 52 12.18 9.50 9.14
C GLN A 52 11.10 8.49 8.73
N GLN A 53 9.98 8.96 8.18
CA GLN A 53 8.91 8.10 7.66
C GLN A 53 9.39 7.26 6.48
N ILE A 54 10.16 7.84 5.56
CA ILE A 54 10.72 7.13 4.41
C ILE A 54 11.69 6.07 4.89
N PHE A 55 12.57 6.41 5.83
CA PHE A 55 13.51 5.47 6.41
C PHE A 55 12.80 4.28 7.07
N GLU A 56 11.78 4.54 7.89
CA GLU A 56 10.98 3.49 8.52
C GLU A 56 10.26 2.63 7.49
N LEU A 57 9.68 3.25 6.46
CA LEU A 57 8.95 2.56 5.39
C LEU A 57 9.88 1.65 4.59
N VAL A 58 11.05 2.13 4.18
CA VAL A 58 12.06 1.34 3.45
C VAL A 58 12.59 0.20 4.32
N MET A 59 12.69 0.36 5.64
CA MET A 59 13.15 -0.70 6.53
C MET A 59 12.08 -1.77 6.79
N LYS A 60 10.81 -1.38 6.89
CA LYS A 60 9.70 -2.30 7.08
C LYS A 60 9.30 -3.00 5.79
N HIS A 61 9.38 -2.29 4.66
CA HIS A 61 8.98 -2.77 3.34
C HIS A 61 9.96 -2.32 2.26
N PRO A 62 11.13 -2.97 2.17
CA PRO A 62 12.15 -2.60 1.20
C PRO A 62 11.65 -2.62 -0.26
N ALA A 63 10.59 -3.39 -0.56
CA ALA A 63 10.10 -3.62 -1.92
C ALA A 63 9.47 -2.38 -2.53
N ILE A 64 9.14 -1.38 -1.71
CA ILE A 64 8.71 -0.08 -2.21
C ILE A 64 9.72 0.56 -3.17
N LEU A 65 11.01 0.23 -3.03
CA LEU A 65 12.06 0.76 -3.91
C LEU A 65 12.06 0.09 -5.30
N THR A 66 11.40 -1.05 -5.46
CA THR A 66 11.30 -1.77 -6.73
C THR A 66 10.01 -1.43 -7.49
N TYR A 67 9.00 -0.86 -6.81
CA TYR A 67 7.71 -0.53 -7.43
C TYR A 67 7.80 0.67 -8.36
N SER A 68 6.90 0.77 -9.35
CA SER A 68 6.80 1.94 -10.21
C SER A 68 6.39 3.18 -9.41
N VAL A 69 6.85 4.36 -9.85
CA VAL A 69 6.52 5.62 -9.16
C VAL A 69 5.02 5.88 -9.21
N ASP A 70 4.39 5.62 -10.36
CA ASP A 70 2.97 5.84 -10.57
C ASP A 70 2.11 4.95 -9.67
N ASN A 71 2.46 3.68 -9.52
CA ASN A 71 1.73 2.76 -8.65
C ASN A 71 1.80 3.19 -7.17
N VAL A 72 2.99 3.58 -6.68
CA VAL A 72 3.16 4.10 -5.32
C VAL A 72 2.36 5.40 -5.14
N LYS A 73 2.46 6.32 -6.10
CA LYS A 73 1.73 7.59 -6.08
C LYS A 73 0.23 7.38 -6.03
N ALA A 74 -0.33 6.53 -6.89
CA ALA A 74 -1.76 6.28 -6.96
C ALA A 74 -2.31 5.75 -5.61
N LYS A 75 -1.60 4.82 -4.97
CA LYS A 75 -1.98 4.28 -3.65
C LYS A 75 -1.84 5.32 -2.53
N VAL A 76 -0.80 6.15 -2.57
CA VAL A 76 -0.64 7.24 -1.58
C VAL A 76 -1.78 8.25 -1.74
N THR A 77 -2.01 8.76 -2.96
CA THR A 77 -3.07 9.72 -3.28
C THR A 77 -4.45 9.18 -2.91
N PHE A 78 -4.75 7.92 -3.23
CA PHE A 78 -5.99 7.27 -2.83
C PHE A 78 -6.21 7.34 -1.31
N ILE A 79 -5.22 6.93 -0.53
CA ILE A 79 -5.36 6.93 0.93
C ILE A 79 -5.36 8.35 1.50
N SER A 80 -4.52 9.27 1.03
CA SER A 80 -4.38 10.60 1.61
C SER A 80 -5.50 11.55 1.22
N GLU A 81 -5.93 11.52 -0.04
CA GLU A 81 -6.88 12.49 -0.59
C GLU A 81 -8.30 11.94 -0.62
N LYS A 82 -8.50 10.72 -1.15
CA LYS A 82 -9.85 10.13 -1.31
C LYS A 82 -10.36 9.50 -0.01
N ALA A 83 -9.52 8.74 0.68
CA ALA A 83 -9.90 8.09 1.94
C ALA A 83 -9.73 9.00 3.17
N ASN A 84 -9.10 10.17 3.05
CA ASN A 84 -8.80 11.11 4.15
C ASN A 84 -7.93 10.48 5.26
N GLY A 85 -6.89 9.76 4.84
CA GLY A 85 -5.91 9.09 5.71
C GLY A 85 -4.61 9.88 5.88
N ARG A 86 -3.97 9.70 7.04
CA ARG A 86 -2.65 10.29 7.30
C ARG A 86 -1.56 9.43 6.69
N LEU A 87 -0.51 10.04 6.11
CA LEU A 87 0.66 9.32 5.57
C LEU A 87 1.32 8.36 6.58
N ALA A 88 1.28 8.68 7.87
CA ALA A 88 1.78 7.80 8.92
C ALA A 88 1.12 6.40 8.94
N LEU A 89 -0.12 6.27 8.43
CA LEU A 89 -0.78 4.98 8.27
C LEU A 89 -0.06 4.10 7.25
N LEU A 90 0.46 4.67 6.16
CA LEU A 90 1.16 3.95 5.10
C LEU A 90 2.54 3.44 5.57
N VAL A 91 3.16 4.14 6.52
CA VAL A 91 4.40 3.68 7.19
C VAL A 91 4.11 2.57 8.21
N LYS A 92 2.95 2.63 8.88
CA LYS A 92 2.53 1.61 9.84
C LYS A 92 2.04 0.34 9.14
N PHE A 93 1.41 0.48 7.98
CA PHE A 93 0.81 -0.58 7.17
C PHE A 93 1.33 -0.57 5.74
N PRO A 94 2.61 -0.90 5.52
CA PRO A 94 3.19 -0.90 4.18
C PRO A 94 2.54 -1.93 3.24
N ARG A 95 1.79 -2.89 3.79
CA ARG A 95 0.99 -3.86 3.03
C ARG A 95 -0.01 -3.22 2.05
N VAL A 96 -0.39 -1.97 2.29
CA VAL A 96 -1.18 -1.21 1.31
C VAL A 96 -0.52 -1.20 -0.07
N PHE A 97 0.82 -1.16 -0.13
CA PHE A 97 1.56 -1.12 -1.39
C PHE A 97 1.58 -2.45 -2.14
N THR A 98 1.29 -3.57 -1.47
CA THR A 98 1.18 -4.89 -2.12
C THR A 98 -0.23 -5.20 -2.63
N SER A 99 -1.25 -4.43 -2.24
CA SER A 99 -2.61 -4.58 -2.75
C SER A 99 -2.77 -3.83 -4.07
N SER A 100 -3.53 -4.35 -5.03
CA SER A 100 -3.88 -3.58 -6.23
C SER A 100 -4.74 -2.37 -5.85
N LEU A 101 -4.63 -1.28 -6.62
CA LEU A 101 -5.42 -0.07 -6.35
C LEU A 101 -6.92 -0.36 -6.45
N VAL A 102 -7.33 -1.10 -7.49
CA VAL A 102 -8.72 -1.54 -7.71
C VAL A 102 -9.30 -2.22 -6.46
N ARG A 103 -8.55 -3.15 -5.84
CA ARG A 103 -9.00 -3.85 -4.62
C ARG A 103 -9.19 -2.90 -3.43
N LEU A 104 -8.28 -1.93 -3.27
CA LEU A 104 -8.39 -0.93 -2.21
C LEU A 104 -9.63 -0.05 -2.41
N GLU A 105 -9.87 0.38 -3.64
CA GLU A 105 -11.04 1.19 -3.99
C GLU A 105 -12.35 0.42 -3.82
N GLU A 106 -12.44 -0.80 -4.36
CA GLU A 106 -13.61 -1.67 -4.23
C GLU A 106 -14.02 -1.83 -2.77
N ARG A 107 -13.06 -2.14 -1.90
CA ARG A 107 -13.33 -2.35 -0.48
C ARG A 107 -13.70 -1.06 0.23
N TYR A 108 -13.05 0.05 -0.10
CA TYR A 108 -13.38 1.35 0.47
C TYR A 108 -14.83 1.75 0.14
N HIS A 109 -15.23 1.63 -1.13
CA HIS A 109 -16.58 1.96 -1.56
C HIS A 109 -17.62 0.98 -1.02
N TYR A 110 -17.29 -0.31 -0.92
CA TYR A 110 -18.19 -1.26 -0.28
C TYR A 110 -18.41 -0.92 1.20
N LEU A 111 -17.37 -0.52 1.94
CA LEU A 111 -17.51 -0.07 3.32
C LEU A 111 -18.30 1.23 3.45
N LEU A 112 -18.24 2.15 2.47
CA LEU A 112 -19.11 3.33 2.42
C LEU A 112 -20.58 2.92 2.22
N GLN A 113 -20.85 2.03 1.27
CA GLN A 113 -22.21 1.53 0.98
C GLN A 113 -22.83 0.81 2.19
N GLU A 114 -22.05 -0.02 2.87
CA GLU A 114 -22.51 -0.79 4.04
C GLU A 114 -22.50 0.03 5.35
N GLY A 115 -22.08 1.31 5.29
CA GLY A 115 -22.11 2.24 6.41
C GLY A 115 -21.00 2.08 7.45
N PHE A 116 -19.93 1.36 7.13
CA PHE A 116 -18.72 1.23 7.98
C PHE A 116 -17.74 2.39 7.80
N LEU A 117 -17.89 3.15 6.71
CA LEU A 117 -17.17 4.38 6.45
C LEU A 117 -18.15 5.53 6.18
N THR A 118 -17.69 6.74 6.46
CA THR A 118 -18.31 7.97 5.95
C THR A 118 -17.19 8.86 5.42
N GLU A 119 -17.45 9.60 4.33
CA GLU A 119 -16.45 10.49 3.72
C GLU A 119 -15.92 11.56 4.69
N LYS A 120 -16.73 11.93 5.68
CA LYS A 120 -16.37 12.92 6.70
C LYS A 120 -15.52 12.34 7.83
N SER A 121 -15.51 11.02 7.99
CA SER A 121 -14.80 10.37 9.10
C SER A 121 -13.31 10.28 8.82
N ARG A 122 -12.50 10.45 9.87
CA ARG A 122 -11.05 10.21 9.77
C ARG A 122 -10.79 8.76 9.37
N PHE A 123 -9.90 8.54 8.41
CA PHE A 123 -9.39 7.20 8.11
C PHE A 123 -8.45 6.76 9.24
N THR A 124 -8.75 5.63 9.86
CA THR A 124 -8.00 5.08 10.98
C THR A 124 -7.24 3.83 10.55
N GLU A 125 -6.37 3.37 11.44
CA GLU A 125 -5.62 2.13 11.28
C GLU A 125 -6.52 0.90 11.05
N ASN A 126 -7.59 0.72 11.84
CA ASN A 126 -8.51 -0.40 11.64
C ASN A 126 -9.18 -0.36 10.25
N LYS A 127 -9.52 0.85 9.78
CA LYS A 127 -10.08 1.06 8.43
C LYS A 127 -9.10 0.67 7.34
N LEU A 128 -7.84 1.10 7.43
CA LEU A 128 -6.80 0.68 6.49
C LEU A 128 -6.57 -0.84 6.56
N ARG A 129 -6.55 -1.41 7.76
CA ARG A 129 -6.35 -2.85 7.96
C ARG A 129 -7.43 -3.69 7.31
N ALA A 130 -8.70 -3.27 7.38
CA ALA A 130 -9.78 -3.93 6.66
C ALA A 130 -9.58 -3.91 5.14
N LEU A 131 -9.09 -2.81 4.57
CA LEU A 131 -8.85 -2.74 3.12
C LEU A 131 -7.79 -3.73 2.65
N VAL A 132 -6.75 -3.99 3.46
CA VAL A 132 -5.59 -4.81 3.06
C VAL A 132 -5.66 -6.29 3.44
N LEU A 133 -6.81 -6.76 3.93
CA LEU A 133 -7.01 -8.19 4.26
C LEU A 133 -6.76 -9.10 3.05
N THR A 134 -6.02 -10.20 3.25
CA THR A 134 -5.66 -11.10 2.15
C THR A 134 -6.87 -11.64 1.41
N LYS A 135 -7.84 -12.18 2.14
CA LYS A 135 -8.97 -12.91 1.56
C LYS A 135 -10.23 -12.05 1.59
N ASP A 136 -11.00 -12.11 0.50
CA ASP A 136 -12.31 -11.46 0.45
C ASP A 136 -13.28 -12.07 1.45
N SER A 137 -13.16 -13.37 1.73
CA SER A 137 -13.93 -14.01 2.79
C SER A 137 -13.68 -13.38 4.15
N ASP A 138 -12.43 -13.07 4.50
CA ASP A 138 -12.13 -12.45 5.78
C ASP A 138 -12.65 -11.03 5.84
N PHE A 139 -12.50 -10.26 4.76
CA PHE A 139 -13.07 -8.92 4.65
C PHE A 139 -14.59 -8.94 4.82
N VAL A 140 -15.30 -9.76 4.06
CA VAL A 140 -16.76 -9.80 4.08
C VAL A 140 -17.30 -10.36 5.40
N TYR A 141 -16.76 -11.46 5.90
CA TYR A 141 -17.33 -12.09 7.10
C TYR A 141 -16.92 -11.39 8.39
N ARG A 142 -15.66 -10.94 8.51
CA ARG A 142 -15.15 -10.38 9.77
C ARG A 142 -15.34 -8.88 9.88
N VAL A 143 -15.25 -8.15 8.75
CA VAL A 143 -15.37 -6.68 8.77
C VAL A 143 -16.82 -6.26 8.61
N THR A 144 -17.53 -6.80 7.61
CA THR A 144 -18.89 -6.32 7.30
C THR A 144 -20.01 -7.18 7.87
N ASN A 145 -19.69 -8.38 8.36
CA ASN A 145 -20.65 -9.44 8.68
C ASN A 145 -21.64 -9.69 7.51
N GLY A 146 -21.12 -9.54 6.28
CA GLY A 146 -21.89 -9.62 5.04
C GLY A 146 -21.89 -11.02 4.41
N ARG A 147 -22.42 -11.12 3.19
CA ARG A 147 -22.41 -12.36 2.40
C ARG A 147 -21.55 -12.18 1.16
N MET A 148 -20.71 -13.17 0.87
CA MET A 148 -19.83 -13.15 -0.31
C MET A 148 -20.56 -12.93 -1.64
N LYS A 149 -21.81 -13.38 -1.77
CA LYS A 149 -22.60 -13.15 -2.98
C LYS A 149 -22.93 -11.66 -3.19
N ASP A 150 -23.14 -10.91 -2.12
CA ASP A 150 -23.52 -9.50 -2.17
C ASP A 150 -22.27 -8.68 -2.54
N TYR A 151 -21.11 -8.98 -1.95
CA TYR A 151 -19.84 -8.35 -2.31
C TYR A 151 -19.39 -8.67 -3.75
N ARG A 152 -19.55 -9.92 -4.21
CA ARG A 152 -19.25 -10.27 -5.61
C ARG A 152 -20.15 -9.57 -6.62
N GLN A 153 -21.40 -9.29 -6.25
CA GLN A 153 -22.28 -8.50 -7.10
C GLN A 153 -21.80 -7.06 -7.14
N PHE A 154 -21.50 -6.46 -5.99
CA PHE A 154 -20.91 -5.13 -5.89
C PHE A 154 -19.64 -4.98 -6.75
N GLN A 155 -18.71 -5.93 -6.71
CA GLN A 155 -17.48 -5.87 -7.51
C GLN A 155 -17.77 -5.82 -9.02
N LYS A 156 -18.76 -6.58 -9.49
CA LYS A 156 -19.16 -6.56 -10.91
C LYS A 156 -19.71 -5.19 -11.30
N ASP A 157 -20.59 -4.65 -10.46
CA ASP A 157 -21.23 -3.36 -10.70
C ASP A 157 -20.20 -2.21 -10.66
N PHE A 158 -19.27 -2.25 -9.69
CA PHE A 158 -18.18 -1.29 -9.54
C PHE A 158 -17.23 -1.28 -10.74
N GLN A 159 -16.86 -2.45 -11.26
CA GLN A 159 -15.99 -2.55 -12.44
C GLN A 159 -16.70 -2.10 -13.72
N THR A 160 -18.01 -2.33 -13.86
CA THR A 160 -18.75 -1.82 -15.02
C THR A 160 -18.83 -0.30 -15.04
N ASP A 161 -18.94 0.33 -13.87
CA ASP A 161 -19.01 1.78 -13.75
C ASP A 161 -17.65 2.44 -14.01
N ASN A 162 -16.54 1.82 -13.56
CA ASN A 162 -15.18 2.36 -13.76
C ASN A 162 -14.55 2.03 -15.13
N LYS A 163 -15.09 1.06 -15.89
CA LYS A 163 -14.61 0.75 -17.25
C LYS A 163 -14.77 1.89 -18.27
N PHE A 164 -15.52 2.93 -17.93
CA PHE A 164 -15.63 4.13 -18.78
C PHE A 164 -14.42 5.07 -18.65
N ASP A 165 -13.59 4.91 -17.63
CA ASP A 165 -12.39 5.73 -17.39
C ASP A 165 -11.07 5.02 -17.77
N ASP A 166 -11.10 3.74 -18.15
CA ASP A 166 -9.93 2.84 -18.12
C ASP A 166 -9.38 2.44 -19.51
N PHE A 167 -9.20 3.41 -20.41
CA PHE A 167 -8.41 3.22 -21.65
C PHE A 167 -6.92 3.49 -21.42
N ASN A 168 -6.35 3.10 -20.29
CA ASN A 168 -4.89 3.02 -20.10
C ASN A 168 -4.59 2.39 -18.74
N GLU A 169 -4.37 1.08 -18.68
CA GLU A 169 -3.43 0.55 -17.70
C GLU A 169 -2.78 -0.73 -18.23
N GLY A 170 -1.44 -0.65 -18.33
CA GLY A 170 -0.59 -1.76 -18.74
C GLY A 170 -0.52 -2.81 -17.64
N GLU A 171 -0.26 -4.04 -18.07
CA GLU A 171 -0.20 -5.26 -17.26
C GLU A 171 0.60 -5.04 -15.94
N GLU A 172 -0.10 -5.09 -14.80
CA GLU A 172 0.54 -5.10 -13.48
C GLU A 172 1.14 -6.50 -13.23
N GLU A 173 2.46 -6.60 -13.17
CA GLU A 173 3.13 -7.80 -12.67
C GLU A 173 2.87 -7.95 -11.16
N GLU A 174 2.11 -8.97 -10.79
CA GLU A 174 2.01 -9.46 -9.41
C GLU A 174 3.40 -9.94 -8.95
N ILE A 175 4.16 -9.05 -8.32
CA ILE A 175 5.32 -9.48 -7.53
C ILE A 175 4.75 -10.22 -6.32
N ASN A 176 4.70 -11.54 -6.43
CA ASN A 176 4.37 -12.48 -5.36
C ASN A 176 5.49 -12.49 -4.32
N ASP A 177 5.64 -11.39 -3.59
CA ASP A 177 6.56 -11.31 -2.48
C ASP A 177 5.89 -11.94 -1.26
N GLN A 178 6.38 -13.13 -0.94
CA GLN A 178 6.03 -13.99 0.18
C GLN A 178 6.50 -13.37 1.51
N PHE A 179 5.98 -12.18 1.84
CA PHE A 179 6.09 -11.62 3.18
C PHE A 179 4.90 -12.13 4.00
N ASP A 180 5.12 -13.19 4.78
CA ASP A 180 4.16 -13.70 5.77
C ASP A 180 3.97 -12.65 6.87
N PHE A 181 2.98 -11.78 6.67
CA PHE A 181 2.45 -10.90 7.70
C PHE A 181 1.25 -11.59 8.35
N ASP A 182 1.34 -11.89 9.64
CA ASP A 182 0.33 -12.67 10.37
C ASP A 182 -0.99 -11.88 10.50
N ASP A 183 -2.00 -12.25 9.72
CA ASP A 183 -3.34 -11.64 9.69
C ASP A 183 -4.24 -12.05 10.88
N LYS A 184 -3.66 -12.48 12.01
CA LYS A 184 -4.40 -13.09 13.13
C LYS A 184 -5.01 -12.11 14.14
N GLU A 185 -4.90 -10.81 13.93
CA GLU A 185 -5.54 -9.84 14.83
C GLU A 185 -6.99 -9.57 14.43
N ASP A 186 -7.89 -9.50 15.42
CA ASP A 186 -9.30 -9.16 15.22
C ASP A 186 -9.42 -7.73 14.68
N ILE A 187 -10.08 -7.59 13.53
CA ILE A 187 -10.35 -6.30 12.89
C ILE A 187 -11.79 -5.92 13.19
N GLU A 188 -11.99 -5.09 14.21
CA GLU A 188 -13.29 -4.48 14.47
C GLU A 188 -13.34 -3.07 13.88
N ILE A 189 -14.30 -2.85 12.98
CA ILE A 189 -14.74 -1.52 12.56
C ILE A 189 -16.22 -1.40 12.92
N SER A 190 -16.55 -0.51 13.85
CA SER A 190 -17.93 -0.21 14.20
C SER A 190 -18.59 0.63 13.10
N ARG A 191 -19.88 0.36 12.85
CA ARG A 191 -20.76 1.23 12.07
C ARG A 191 -20.98 2.57 12.79
#